data_AF-A0A3M1D639-F1
#
_entry.id   AF-A0A3M1D639-F1
#
_cell.length_a   1.000
_cell.length_b   1.000
_cell.length_c   1.000
_cell.angle_alpha   90.00
_cell.angle_beta   90.00
_cell.angle_gamma   90.00
#
_symmetry.space_group_name_H-M   'P 1'
#
loop_
_entity.id
_entity.type
_entity.pdbx_description
1 polymer ?
#
loop_
_entity_poly.entity_id
_entity_poly.type
_entity_poly.pdbx_seq_one_letter_code
_entity_poly.pdbx_strand_id
1 'polypeptide(L)'
;MFVSDKDAALLKQLRWLALLMLVVSPLLYLVVSYLLSGQIPSAPAGNELMTEILMVMALVQPLIPMVIEKIQLRQYKSRDNKKVPPVRLYYLLTLSRLAFVDSVFLYGMVVFLLTREPPVFLYFYPIGIGWSFVHWPRMSRFESFLRKVEGP
;
A
#
# COMPACT_ATOMS: atom_id res chain seq x y z
N MET A 1 -15.11 11.90 -22.35
CA MET A 1 -14.05 10.89 -22.54
C MET A 1 -14.67 9.54 -22.19
N PHE A 2 -14.94 8.71 -23.20
CA PHE A 2 -15.57 7.41 -22.99
C PHE A 2 -14.53 6.47 -22.36
N VAL A 3 -14.91 5.88 -21.23
CA VAL A 3 -14.16 4.84 -20.54
C VAL A 3 -14.15 3.62 -21.46
N SER A 4 -12.97 3.16 -21.88
CA SER A 4 -12.90 1.94 -22.67
C SER A 4 -13.24 0.74 -21.80
N ASP A 5 -13.88 -0.30 -22.35
CA ASP A 5 -14.08 -1.58 -21.64
C ASP A 5 -12.78 -2.15 -21.07
N LYS A 6 -11.64 -1.84 -21.73
CA LYS A 6 -10.30 -2.20 -21.26
C LYS A 6 -9.92 -1.50 -19.96
N ASP A 7 -10.32 -0.24 -19.78
CA ASP A 7 -10.03 0.54 -18.57
C ASP A 7 -10.87 0.03 -17.38
N ALA A 8 -12.13 -0.31 -17.64
CA ALA A 8 -13.00 -0.93 -16.65
C ALA A 8 -12.47 -2.30 -16.20
N ALA A 9 -11.99 -3.13 -17.14
CA ALA A 9 -11.37 -4.41 -16.84
C ALA A 9 -10.10 -4.25 -15.98
N LEU A 10 -9.23 -3.30 -16.31
CA LEU A 10 -8.02 -3.01 -15.54
C LEU A 10 -8.34 -2.55 -14.12
N LEU A 11 -9.33 -1.68 -13.93
CA LEU A 11 -9.75 -1.26 -12.59
C LEU A 11 -10.38 -2.40 -11.80
N LYS A 12 -11.13 -3.28 -12.46
CA LYS A 12 -11.64 -4.50 -11.82
C LYS A 12 -10.49 -5.39 -11.35
N GLN A 13 -9.46 -5.58 -12.16
CA GLN A 13 -8.24 -6.31 -11.76
C GLN A 13 -7.54 -5.65 -10.57
N LEU A 14 -7.34 -4.33 -10.59
CA LEU A 14 -6.72 -3.59 -9.48
C LEU A 14 -7.55 -3.68 -8.18
N ARG A 15 -8.89 -3.66 -8.27
CA ARG A 15 -9.77 -3.85 -7.11
C ARG A 15 -9.68 -5.26 -6.55
N TRP A 16 -9.65 -6.27 -7.41
CA TRP A 16 -9.44 -7.65 -6.99
C TRP A 16 -8.09 -7.82 -6.32
N LEU A 17 -7.04 -7.25 -6.89
CA LEU A 17 -5.71 -7.27 -6.30
C LEU A 17 -5.69 -6.55 -4.94
N ALA A 18 -6.28 -5.36 -4.83
CA ALA A 18 -6.38 -4.62 -3.58
C ALA A 18 -7.13 -5.41 -2.50
N LEU A 19 -8.23 -6.07 -2.87
CA LEU A 19 -9.00 -6.92 -1.96
C LEU A 19 -8.19 -8.15 -1.54
N LEU A 20 -7.47 -8.76 -2.48
CA LEU A 20 -6.60 -9.90 -2.20
C LEU A 20 -5.49 -9.48 -1.24
N MET A 21 -4.81 -8.35 -1.46
CA MET A 21 -3.79 -7.85 -0.53
C MET A 21 -4.38 -7.49 0.84
N LEU A 22 -5.57 -6.90 0.89
CA LEU A 22 -6.24 -6.52 2.14
C LEU A 22 -6.66 -7.73 3.00
N VAL A 23 -6.94 -8.88 2.39
CA VAL A 23 -7.43 -10.08 3.12
C VAL A 23 -6.34 -11.13 3.25
N VAL A 24 -5.68 -11.48 2.15
CA VAL A 24 -4.71 -12.58 2.08
C VAL A 24 -3.41 -12.21 2.77
N SER A 25 -2.88 -11.00 2.57
CA SER A 25 -1.60 -10.63 3.18
C SER A 25 -1.68 -10.63 4.71
N PRO A 26 -2.68 -10.01 5.38
CA PRO A 26 -2.75 -10.07 6.83
C PRO A 26 -2.93 -11.49 7.36
N LEU A 27 -3.73 -12.32 6.69
CA LEU A 27 -3.86 -13.73 7.05
C LEU A 27 -2.54 -14.49 6.92
N LEU A 28 -1.80 -14.31 5.82
CA LEU A 28 -0.47 -14.90 5.63
C LEU A 28 0.49 -14.43 6.73
N TYR A 29 0.49 -13.14 7.04
CA TYR A 29 1.34 -12.57 8.08
C TYR A 29 0.99 -13.11 9.47
N LEU A 30 -0.30 -13.36 9.78
CA LEU A 30 -0.69 -14.04 11.02
C LEU A 30 -0.21 -15.48 11.08
N VAL A 31 -0.35 -16.23 9.99
CA VAL A 31 0.10 -17.63 9.92
C VAL A 31 1.61 -17.69 10.11
N VAL A 32 2.38 -16.87 9.38
CA VAL A 32 3.84 -16.79 9.51
C VAL A 32 4.25 -16.37 10.92
N SER A 33 3.58 -15.36 11.46
CA SER A 33 3.79 -14.88 12.84
C SER A 33 3.62 -16.00 13.86
N TYR A 34 2.53 -16.76 13.75
CA TYR A 34 2.23 -17.86 14.64
C TYR A 34 3.27 -18.98 14.53
N LEU A 35 3.63 -19.39 13.31
CA LEU A 35 4.62 -20.43 13.06
C LEU A 35 6.02 -20.07 13.60
N LEU A 36 6.41 -18.81 13.53
CA LEU A 36 7.75 -18.35 13.94
C LEU A 36 7.84 -17.91 15.41
N SER A 37 6.70 -17.63 16.06
CA SER A 37 6.66 -17.12 17.45
C SER A 37 7.42 -17.98 18.48
N GLY A 38 7.48 -19.30 18.26
CA GLY A 38 8.19 -20.24 19.13
C GLY A 38 9.70 -20.35 18.89
N GLN A 39 10.21 -19.80 17.78
CA GLN A 39 11.60 -20.01 17.35
C GLN A 39 12.52 -18.80 17.59
N ILE A 40 11.97 -17.59 17.67
CA ILE A 40 12.75 -16.35 17.74
C ILE A 40 12.87 -15.89 19.20
N PRO A 41 14.06 -15.81 19.81
CA PRO A 41 14.22 -15.32 21.18
C PRO A 41 13.66 -13.91 21.34
N SER A 42 12.89 -13.67 22.41
CA SER A 42 12.37 -12.34 22.74
C SER A 42 13.51 -11.41 23.18
N ALA A 43 13.67 -10.26 22.51
CA ALA A 43 14.67 -9.26 22.88
C ALA A 43 14.21 -8.45 24.11
N PRO A 44 14.97 -8.38 25.23
CA PRO A 44 14.46 -7.82 26.49
C PRO A 44 14.47 -6.29 26.60
N ALA A 45 15.20 -5.56 25.76
CA ALA A 45 15.33 -4.10 25.85
C ALA A 45 15.61 -3.50 24.46
N GLY A 46 14.67 -2.70 23.93
CA GLY A 46 14.74 -2.09 22.59
C GLY A 46 13.50 -2.29 21.71
N ASN A 47 12.60 -3.18 22.13
CA ASN A 47 11.37 -3.49 21.39
C ASN A 47 10.34 -2.36 21.42
N GLU A 48 10.25 -1.60 22.51
CA GLU A 48 9.30 -0.48 22.64
C GLU A 48 9.60 0.61 21.62
N LEU A 49 10.83 1.12 21.59
CA LEU A 49 11.25 2.14 20.62
C LEU A 49 11.06 1.66 19.17
N MET A 50 11.42 0.41 18.87
CA MET A 50 11.19 -0.16 17.53
C MET A 50 9.70 -0.20 17.19
N THR A 51 8.86 -0.58 18.15
CA THR A 51 7.41 -0.64 17.96
C THR A 51 6.82 0.74 17.72
N GLU A 52 7.26 1.75 18.47
CA GLU A 52 6.87 3.14 18.26
C GLU A 52 7.29 3.65 16.86
N ILE A 53 8.54 3.38 16.45
CA ILE A 53 9.02 3.73 15.11
C ILE A 53 8.15 3.07 14.04
N LEU A 54 7.88 1.77 14.16
CA LEU A 54 7.06 1.03 13.21
C LEU A 54 5.61 1.53 13.19
N MET A 55 5.05 1.92 14.34
CA MET A 55 3.72 2.54 14.43
C MET A 55 3.67 3.88 13.70
N VAL A 56 4.67 4.75 13.93
CA VAL A 56 4.79 6.04 13.22
C VAL A 56 4.95 5.80 11.71
N MET A 57 5.77 4.84 11.32
CA MET A 57 5.92 4.44 9.92
C MET A 57 4.60 3.93 9.34
N ALA A 58 3.85 3.08 10.04
CA ALA A 58 2.54 2.61 9.59
C ALA A 58 1.55 3.75 9.34
N LEU A 59 1.62 4.83 10.14
CA LEU A 59 0.78 6.01 9.97
C LEU A 59 1.24 6.90 8.80
N VAL A 60 2.54 7.08 8.62
CA VAL A 60 3.08 8.10 7.68
C VAL A 60 3.42 7.51 6.32
N GLN A 61 3.95 6.29 6.27
CA GLN A 61 4.54 5.70 5.06
C GLN A 61 3.55 5.60 3.88
N PRO A 62 2.25 5.29 4.06
CA PRO A 62 1.29 5.28 2.96
C PRO A 62 1.09 6.63 2.26
N LEU A 63 1.56 7.74 2.85
CA LEU A 63 1.59 9.06 2.20
C LEU A 63 2.68 9.17 1.13
N ILE A 64 3.77 8.39 1.22
CA ILE A 64 4.92 8.45 0.30
C ILE A 64 4.47 8.26 -1.16
N PRO A 65 3.63 7.27 -1.52
CA PRO A 65 3.07 7.15 -2.87
C PRO A 65 2.44 8.41 -3.45
N MET A 66 1.85 9.28 -2.63
CA MET A 66 1.25 10.54 -3.10
C MET A 66 2.32 11.52 -3.55
N VAL A 67 3.48 11.53 -2.89
CA VAL A 67 4.65 12.31 -3.29
C VAL A 67 5.27 11.72 -4.54
N ILE A 68 5.43 10.40 -4.60
CA ILE A 68 5.96 9.69 -5.77
C ILE A 68 5.10 9.98 -7.01
N GLU A 69 3.77 9.96 -6.90
CA GLU A 69 2.86 10.32 -7.99
C GLU A 69 3.15 11.73 -8.52
N LYS A 70 3.26 12.74 -7.64
CA LYS A 70 3.54 14.12 -8.07
C LYS A 70 4.85 14.21 -8.85
N ILE A 71 5.90 13.53 -8.37
CA ILE A 71 7.21 13.51 -9.02
C ILE A 71 7.13 12.79 -10.37
N GLN A 72 6.51 11.61 -10.43
CA GLN A 72 6.37 10.84 -11.67
C GLN A 72 5.52 11.59 -12.71
N LEU A 73 4.45 12.25 -12.31
CA LEU A 73 3.64 13.09 -13.20
C LEU A 73 4.44 14.26 -13.76
N ARG A 74 5.24 14.94 -12.93
CA ARG A 74 6.10 16.05 -13.37
C ARG A 74 7.13 15.58 -14.39
N GLN A 75 7.78 14.45 -14.11
CA GLN A 75 8.75 13.85 -15.03
C GLN A 75 8.10 13.37 -16.32
N TYR A 76 6.90 12.79 -16.24
CA TYR A 76 6.15 12.32 -17.39
C TYR A 76 5.75 13.46 -18.34
N LYS A 77 5.35 14.62 -17.79
CA LYS A 77 5.03 15.81 -18.57
C LYS A 77 6.26 16.46 -19.21
N SER A 78 7.41 16.42 -18.53
CA SER A 78 8.65 17.04 -19.00
C SER A 78 9.39 16.26 -20.08
N ARG A 79 9.03 14.99 -20.33
CA ARG A 79 9.67 14.16 -21.37
C ARG A 79 8.89 14.26 -22.67
N ASP A 80 9.52 14.82 -23.70
CA ASP A 80 8.95 14.93 -25.06
C ASP A 80 8.60 13.59 -25.70
N ASN A 81 9.23 12.50 -25.25
CA ASN A 81 9.00 11.17 -25.78
C ASN A 81 8.38 10.27 -24.71
N LYS A 82 7.05 10.35 -24.56
CA LYS A 82 6.23 9.58 -23.61
C LYS A 82 6.24 8.08 -23.96
N LYS A 83 7.34 7.38 -23.66
CA LYS A 83 7.53 5.95 -23.96
C LYS A 83 6.57 5.01 -23.20
N VAL A 84 5.93 5.49 -22.14
CA VAL A 84 5.03 4.68 -21.29
C VAL A 84 3.60 5.18 -21.45
N PRO A 85 2.62 4.32 -21.76
CA PRO A 85 1.22 4.74 -21.82
C PRO A 85 0.70 5.25 -20.46
N PRO A 86 -0.13 6.31 -20.41
CA PRO A 86 -0.70 6.85 -19.17
C PRO A 86 -1.38 5.80 -18.28
N VAL A 87 -2.11 4.87 -18.90
CA VAL A 87 -2.80 3.77 -18.21
C VAL A 87 -1.81 2.88 -17.47
N ARG A 88 -0.66 2.57 -18.08
CA ARG A 88 0.39 1.76 -17.45
C ARG A 88 1.05 2.50 -16.30
N LEU A 89 1.22 3.82 -16.42
CA LEU A 89 1.73 4.65 -15.33
C LEU A 89 0.76 4.66 -14.13
N TYR A 90 -0.54 4.81 -14.37
CA TYR A 90 -1.55 4.72 -13.31
C TYR A 90 -1.56 3.36 -12.61
N TYR A 91 -1.44 2.28 -13.40
CA TYR A 91 -1.37 0.92 -12.86
C TYR A 91 -0.18 0.77 -11.91
N LEU A 92 1.01 1.19 -12.32
CA LEU A 92 2.23 1.14 -11.49
C LEU A 92 2.10 1.98 -10.22
N LEU A 93 1.54 3.18 -10.31
CA LEU A 93 1.29 4.05 -9.15
C LEU A 93 0.25 3.46 -8.19
N THR A 94 -0.76 2.76 -8.72
CA THR A 94 -1.76 2.12 -7.89
C THR A 94 -1.17 0.89 -7.20
N LEU A 95 -0.41 0.09 -7.93
CA LEU A 95 0.29 -1.06 -7.37
C LEU A 95 1.26 -0.64 -6.26
N SER A 96 2.02 0.44 -6.46
CA SER A 96 2.92 0.96 -5.42
C SER A 96 2.14 1.41 -4.20
N ARG A 97 1.05 2.19 -4.36
CA ARG A 97 0.17 2.57 -3.24
C ARG A 97 -0.29 1.35 -2.45
N LEU A 98 -0.79 0.31 -3.13
CA LEU A 98 -1.25 -0.91 -2.47
C LEU A 98 -0.13 -1.62 -1.73
N ALA A 99 1.08 -1.71 -2.30
CA ALA A 99 2.25 -2.28 -1.63
C ALA A 99 2.67 -1.49 -0.37
N PHE A 100 2.58 -0.15 -0.41
CA PHE A 100 2.84 0.70 0.76
C PHE A 100 1.75 0.61 1.83
N VAL A 101 0.53 0.24 1.47
CA VAL A 101 -0.51 -0.11 2.44
C VAL A 101 -0.27 -1.51 3.01
N ASP A 102 0.15 -2.45 2.17
CA ASP A 102 0.47 -3.82 2.56
C ASP A 102 1.60 -3.87 3.60
N SER A 103 2.61 -3.00 3.46
CA SER A 103 3.71 -2.90 4.42
C SER A 103 3.27 -2.55 5.84
N VAL A 104 2.11 -1.90 6.02
CA VAL A 104 1.53 -1.63 7.35
C VAL A 104 1.25 -2.93 8.09
N PHE A 105 0.67 -3.92 7.41
CA PHE A 105 0.39 -5.22 8.03
C PHE A 105 1.68 -5.99 8.31
N LEU A 106 2.66 -5.86 7.41
CA LEU A 106 4.01 -6.42 7.61
C LEU A 106 4.68 -5.83 8.86
N TYR A 107 4.53 -4.53 9.10
CA TYR A 107 5.03 -3.89 10.33
C TYR A 107 4.36 -4.45 11.57
N GLY A 108 3.05 -4.68 11.55
CA GLY A 108 2.34 -5.35 12.64
C GLY A 108 2.90 -6.75 12.92
N MET A 109 3.17 -7.53 11.89
CA MET A 109 3.84 -8.84 12.04
C MET A 109 5.23 -8.72 12.65
N VAL A 110 6.05 -7.78 12.18
CA VAL A 110 7.39 -7.55 12.73
C VAL A 110 7.29 -7.19 14.22
N VAL A 111 6.37 -6.30 14.59
CA VAL A 111 6.10 -5.95 15.99
C VAL A 111 5.71 -7.19 16.80
N PHE A 112 4.78 -8.01 16.30
CA PHE A 112 4.37 -9.24 16.98
C PHE A 112 5.54 -10.21 17.21
N LEU A 113 6.40 -10.39 16.21
CA LEU A 113 7.57 -11.26 16.33
C LEU A 113 8.58 -10.75 17.36
N LEU A 114 8.70 -9.42 17.51
CA LEU A 114 9.60 -8.79 18.47
C LEU A 114 9.05 -8.81 19.89
N THR A 115 7.81 -8.33 20.09
CA THR A 115 7.20 -8.13 21.41
C THR A 115 6.53 -9.39 21.94
N ARG A 116 6.04 -10.25 21.05
CA ARG A 116 5.12 -11.37 21.35
C ARG A 116 3.84 -10.93 22.07
N GLU A 117 3.46 -9.66 21.93
CA GLU A 117 2.26 -9.10 22.54
C GLU A 117 1.15 -8.99 21.50
N PRO A 118 0.12 -9.86 21.56
CA PRO A 118 -1.02 -9.79 20.65
C PRO A 118 -1.71 -8.41 20.57
N PRO A 119 -1.87 -7.66 21.67
CA PRO A 119 -2.60 -6.38 21.62
C PRO A 119 -1.93 -5.36 20.69
N VAL A 120 -0.60 -5.34 20.64
CA VAL A 120 0.14 -4.26 19.97
C VAL A 120 0.11 -4.42 18.45
N PHE A 121 0.14 -5.66 17.94
CA PHE A 121 0.01 -5.89 16.50
C PHE A 121 -1.39 -5.54 15.99
N LEU A 122 -2.43 -5.70 16.82
CA LEU A 122 -3.81 -5.45 16.43
C LEU A 122 -4.04 -3.99 16.07
N TYR A 123 -3.24 -3.04 16.55
CA TYR A 123 -3.32 -1.63 16.14
C TYR A 123 -2.98 -1.40 14.67
N PHE A 124 -2.12 -2.23 14.07
CA PHE A 124 -1.71 -2.08 12.68
C PHE A 124 -2.83 -2.45 11.70
N TYR A 125 -3.76 -3.32 12.11
CA TYR A 125 -4.90 -3.74 11.29
C TYR A 125 -5.86 -2.60 10.93
N PRO A 126 -6.45 -1.87 11.89
CA PRO A 126 -7.32 -0.73 11.57
C PRO A 126 -6.58 0.37 10.83
N ILE A 127 -5.28 0.58 11.09
CA ILE A 127 -4.45 1.53 10.33
C ILE A 127 -4.36 1.08 8.85
N GLY A 128 -3.98 -0.17 8.60
CA GLY A 128 -3.86 -0.73 7.24
C GLY A 128 -5.19 -0.78 6.50
N ILE A 129 -6.29 -1.09 7.19
CA ILE A 129 -7.66 -1.04 6.63
C ILE A 129 -8.03 0.41 6.28
N GLY A 130 -7.79 1.36 7.19
CA GLY A 130 -8.03 2.78 6.97
C GLY A 130 -7.29 3.28 5.72
N TRP A 131 -6.01 2.96 5.62
CA TRP A 131 -5.21 3.31 4.43
C TRP A 131 -5.67 2.59 3.16
N SER A 132 -6.16 1.36 3.26
CA SER A 132 -6.72 0.62 2.12
C SER A 132 -7.94 1.34 1.54
N PHE A 133 -8.82 1.89 2.39
CA PHE A 133 -9.93 2.73 1.94
C PHE A 133 -9.44 4.04 1.32
N VAL A 134 -8.43 4.67 1.93
CA VAL A 134 -7.82 5.89 1.41
C VAL A 134 -7.12 5.65 0.08
N HIS A 135 -6.53 4.49 -0.19
CA HIS A 135 -5.83 4.19 -1.45
C HIS A 135 -6.66 3.36 -2.44
N TRP A 136 -7.93 3.11 -2.14
CA TRP A 136 -8.78 2.26 -2.96
C TRP A 136 -8.81 2.68 -4.44
N PRO A 137 -8.67 1.73 -5.39
CA PRO A 137 -8.76 2.01 -6.81
C PRO A 137 -10.20 2.37 -7.22
N ARG A 138 -10.47 3.68 -7.32
CA ARG A 138 -11.76 4.25 -7.74
C ARG A 138 -11.67 4.82 -9.15
N MET A 139 -12.78 4.72 -9.88
CA MET A 139 -12.89 5.22 -11.24
C MET A 139 -12.62 6.73 -11.32
N SER A 140 -13.18 7.50 -10.38
CA SER A 140 -12.98 8.95 -10.31
C SER A 140 -11.51 9.35 -10.19
N ARG A 141 -10.67 8.54 -9.52
CA ARG A 141 -9.23 8.79 -9.41
C ARG A 141 -8.48 8.48 -10.68
N PHE A 142 -8.89 7.43 -11.39
CA PHE A 142 -8.33 7.09 -12.69
C PHE A 142 -8.62 8.20 -13.71
N GLU A 143 -9.86 8.65 -13.81
CA GLU A 143 -10.23 9.78 -14.68
C GLU A 143 -9.50 11.07 -14.29
N SER A 144 -9.44 11.37 -12.99
CA SER A 144 -8.69 12.53 -12.49
C SER A 144 -7.21 12.45 -12.84
N PHE A 145 -6.63 11.24 -12.83
CA PHE A 145 -5.25 11.02 -13.24
C PHE A 145 -5.06 11.23 -14.75
N LEU A 146 -5.93 10.67 -15.59
CA LEU A 146 -5.87 10.87 -17.04
C LEU A 146 -5.97 12.35 -17.40
N ARG A 147 -6.94 13.08 -16.82
CA ARG A 147 -7.06 14.54 -17.01
C ARG A 147 -5.80 15.29 -16.59
N LYS A 148 -5.17 14.89 -15.47
CA LYS A 148 -3.89 15.49 -15.04
C LYS A 148 -2.77 15.24 -16.03
N VAL A 149 -2.74 14.08 -16.68
CA VAL A 149 -1.68 13.67 -17.61
C VAL A 149 -1.86 14.28 -19.00
N GLU A 150 -3.09 14.34 -19.49
CA GLU A 150 -3.44 14.84 -20.82
C GLU A 150 -3.46 16.37 -20.88
N GLY A 151 -3.64 17.05 -19.73
CA GLY A 151 -3.70 18.51 -19.66
C GLY A 151 -5.08 19.07 -20.01
N PRO A 152 -5.36 20.36 -19.70
CA PRO A 152 -6.35 21.11 -20.47
C PRO A 152 -5.94 21.21 -21.93
#